data_AF-A0A8X8IGP4-F1
#
_entry.id   AF-A0A8X8IGP4-F1
#
_cell.length_a   1.000
_cell.length_b   1.000
_cell.length_c   1.000
_cell.angle_alpha   90.00
_cell.angle_beta   90.00
_cell.angle_gamma   90.00
#
_symmetry.space_group_name_H-M   'P 1'
#
loop_
_entity.id
_entity.type
_entity.pdbx_description
1 polymer ?
#
loop_
_entity_poly.entity_id
_entity_poly.type
_entity_poly.pdbx_seq_one_letter_code
_entity_poly.pdbx_strand_id
1 'polypeptide(L)'
;MHTLTLEISDASALLTLQQLAKNKAIKIIASDEVDDSLSLPGAPVSMAAFKQWIAYAEATPTISLKTAKSEWGHRRKRLLHGIGK
;
A
#
# COMPACT_ATOMS: atom_id res chain seq x y z
N MET A 1 10.78 -4.33 -6.91
CA MET A 1 10.59 -5.75 -7.25
C MET A 1 9.83 -5.78 -8.57
N HIS A 2 10.32 -6.49 -9.59
CA HIS A 2 9.65 -6.59 -10.88
C HIS A 2 9.23 -8.05 -11.08
N THR A 3 7.94 -8.27 -11.21
CA THR A 3 7.35 -9.60 -11.41
C THR A 3 6.91 -9.71 -12.86
N LEU A 4 7.31 -10.78 -13.53
CA LEU A 4 6.87 -11.09 -14.89
C LEU A 4 5.88 -12.25 -14.82
N THR A 5 4.71 -12.05 -15.45
CA THR A 5 3.72 -13.12 -15.60
C THR A 5 3.98 -13.81 -16.93
N LEU A 6 4.13 -15.13 -16.90
CA LEU A 6 4.38 -15.96 -18.07
C LEU A 6 3.31 -17.04 -18.15
N GLU A 7 2.64 -17.15 -19.29
CA GLU A 7 1.78 -18.30 -19.59
C GLU A 7 2.64 -19.41 -20.19
N ILE A 8 2.43 -20.64 -19.70
CA ILE A 8 3.22 -21.80 -20.13
C ILE A 8 2.27 -22.89 -20.57
N SER A 9 2.36 -23.26 -21.84
CA SER A 9 1.52 -24.28 -22.45
C SER A 9 2.24 -25.64 -22.58
N ASP A 10 3.56 -25.67 -22.36
CA ASP A 10 4.42 -26.84 -22.56
C ASP A 10 4.95 -27.41 -21.23
N ALA A 11 4.88 -28.74 -21.09
CA ALA A 11 5.27 -29.44 -19.86
C ALA A 11 6.79 -29.42 -19.60
N SER A 12 7.61 -29.39 -20.66
CA SER A 12 9.07 -29.33 -20.52
C SER A 12 9.52 -27.96 -20.03
N ALA A 13 8.87 -26.89 -20.50
CA ALA A 13 9.10 -25.53 -20.02
C ALA A 13 8.80 -25.38 -18.52
N LEU A 14 7.71 -25.99 -18.04
CA LEU A 14 7.37 -25.99 -16.61
C LEU A 14 8.45 -26.66 -15.75
N LEU A 15 8.97 -27.82 -16.18
CA LEU A 15 10.04 -28.53 -15.49
C LEU A 15 11.32 -27.68 -15.40
N THR A 16 11.68 -26.99 -16.48
CA THR A 16 12.84 -26.09 -16.49
C THR A 16 12.69 -24.97 -15.47
N LEU A 17 11.52 -24.32 -15.39
CA LEU A 17 11.29 -23.25 -14.41
C LEU A 17 11.32 -23.78 -12.97
N GLN A 18 10.77 -24.97 -12.72
CA GLN A 18 10.84 -25.60 -11.40
C GLN A 18 12.28 -25.91 -10.99
N GLN A 19 13.14 -26.33 -11.93
CA GLN A 19 14.57 -26.53 -11.67
C GLN A 19 15.28 -25.22 -11.35
N LEU A 20 14.99 -24.13 -12.08
CA LEU A 20 15.53 -22.81 -11.79
C LEU A 20 15.09 -22.29 -10.42
N ALA A 21 13.83 -22.53 -10.04
CA ALA A 21 13.31 -22.19 -8.72
C ALA A 21 14.01 -22.99 -7.62
N LYS A 22 14.23 -24.30 -7.83
CA LYS A 22 14.99 -25.16 -6.90
C LYS A 22 16.42 -24.66 -6.69
N ASN A 23 17.04 -24.14 -7.75
CA ASN A 23 18.38 -23.55 -7.71
C ASN A 23 18.39 -22.10 -7.18
N LYS A 24 17.24 -21.58 -6.73
CA LYS A 24 17.06 -20.21 -6.22
C LYS A 24 17.41 -19.10 -7.22
N ALA A 25 17.47 -19.43 -8.51
CA ALA A 25 17.69 -18.45 -9.57
C ALA A 25 16.43 -17.57 -9.80
N ILE A 26 15.25 -18.15 -9.56
CA ILE A 26 13.95 -17.47 -9.61
C ILE A 26 13.08 -17.88 -8.42
N LYS A 27 12.01 -17.12 -8.15
CA LYS A 27 10.92 -17.53 -7.25
C LYS A 27 9.64 -17.64 -8.08
N ILE A 28 9.00 -18.82 -8.06
CA ILE A 28 7.65 -18.99 -8.60
C ILE A 28 6.69 -18.60 -7.46
N ILE A 29 5.81 -17.66 -7.74
CA ILE A 29 4.85 -17.10 -6.79
C ILE A 29 3.46 -17.59 -7.22
N ALA A 30 2.70 -18.16 -6.29
CA ALA A 30 1.34 -18.58 -6.56
C ALA A 30 0.43 -17.35 -6.71
N SER A 31 -0.60 -17.43 -7.56
CA SER A 31 -1.43 -16.28 -7.94
C SER A 31 -2.10 -15.61 -6.73
N ASP A 32 -2.46 -16.40 -5.72
CA ASP A 32 -3.01 -15.99 -4.43
C ASP A 32 -2.01 -15.22 -3.53
N GLU A 33 -0.70 -15.36 -3.75
CA GLU A 33 0.33 -14.56 -3.05
C GLU A 33 0.51 -13.15 -3.67
N VAL A 34 -0.03 -12.90 -4.87
CA VAL A 34 0.17 -11.62 -5.59
C VAL A 34 -0.96 -10.63 -5.34
N ASP A 35 -2.17 -11.11 -5.05
CA ASP A 35 -3.39 -10.29 -4.89
C ASP A 35 -3.35 -9.35 -3.66
N ASP A 36 -2.50 -9.61 -2.67
CA ASP A 36 -2.33 -8.74 -1.50
C ASP A 36 -1.38 -7.55 -1.74
N SER A 37 -0.75 -7.45 -2.91
CA SER A 37 0.15 -6.34 -3.25
C SER A 37 -0.55 -5.26 -4.09
N LEU A 38 -1.65 -4.71 -3.59
CA LEU A 38 -2.08 -3.35 -3.93
C LEU A 38 -1.17 -2.34 -3.21
N SER A 39 0.13 -2.39 -3.53
CA SER A 39 1.17 -1.66 -2.82
C SER A 39 1.12 -0.16 -3.14
N LEU A 40 0.28 0.57 -2.38
CA LEU A 40 0.65 1.92 -1.97
C LEU A 40 1.83 1.80 -0.99
N PRO A 41 2.85 2.68 -1.05
CA PRO A 41 3.97 2.62 -0.13
C PRO A 41 3.48 2.72 1.32
N GLY A 42 3.69 1.68 2.12
CA GLY A 42 3.22 1.59 3.50
C GLY A 42 3.07 0.15 4.00
N ALA A 43 2.81 -0.03 5.29
CA ALA A 43 2.44 -1.34 5.84
C ALA A 43 1.08 -1.76 5.28
N PRO A 44 0.87 -3.07 5.01
CA PRO A 44 -0.43 -3.57 4.57
C PRO A 44 -1.53 -3.16 5.54
N VAL A 45 -2.59 -2.53 5.03
CA VAL A 45 -3.75 -2.16 5.83
C VAL A 45 -4.70 -3.35 5.84
N SER A 46 -5.09 -3.82 7.01
CA SER A 46 -6.09 -4.89 7.11
C SER A 46 -7.44 -4.42 6.56
N MET A 47 -8.24 -5.35 6.02
CA MET A 47 -9.59 -5.04 5.53
C MET A 47 -10.47 -4.35 6.59
N ALA A 48 -10.31 -4.73 7.86
CA ALA A 48 -11.01 -4.10 8.98
C ALA A 48 -10.57 -2.63 9.19
N ALA A 49 -9.25 -2.37 9.17
CA ALA A 49 -8.71 -1.02 9.28
C ALA A 49 -9.13 -0.14 8.09
N PHE A 50 -9.18 -0.71 6.89
CA PHE A 50 -9.67 -0.01 5.69
C PHE A 50 -11.14 0.41 5.82
N LYS A 51 -12.01 -0.50 6.28
CA LYS A 51 -13.43 -0.18 6.53
C LYS A 51 -13.62 0.92 7.58
N GLN A 52 -12.82 0.88 8.65
CA GLN A 52 -12.82 1.94 9.67
C GLN A 52 -12.39 3.29 9.09
N TRP A 53 -11.38 3.29 8.22
CA TRP A 53 -10.90 4.51 7.57
C TRP A 53 -11.98 5.14 6.67
N ILE A 54 -12.71 4.32 5.90
CA ILE A 54 -13.85 4.79 5.09
C ILE A 54 -14.93 5.40 5.99
N ALA A 55 -15.37 4.66 7.01
CA ALA A 55 -16.42 5.13 7.91
C ALA A 55 -16.03 6.45 8.62
N TYR A 56 -14.77 6.58 9.02
CA TYR A 56 -14.25 7.83 9.57
C TYR A 56 -14.29 8.97 8.54
N ALA A 57 -13.84 8.72 7.30
CA ALA A 57 -13.83 9.73 6.25
C ALA A 57 -15.25 10.22 5.91
N GLU A 58 -16.21 9.32 5.84
CA GLU A 58 -17.63 9.64 5.56
C GLU A 58 -18.30 10.40 6.71
N ALA A 59 -17.98 10.04 7.96
CA ALA A 59 -18.50 10.72 9.14
C ALA A 59 -17.82 12.09 9.40
N THR A 60 -16.65 12.32 8.80
CA THR A 60 -15.90 13.56 9.04
C THR A 60 -16.53 14.72 8.27
N PRO A 61 -16.98 15.79 8.95
CA PRO A 61 -17.54 16.95 8.27
C PRO A 61 -16.47 17.59 7.37
N THR A 62 -16.77 17.68 6.07
CA THR A 62 -15.91 18.37 5.11
C THR A 62 -15.95 19.88 5.36
N ILE A 63 -14.78 20.46 5.61
CA ILE A 63 -14.61 21.91 5.73
C ILE A 63 -14.12 22.50 4.41
N SER A 64 -14.44 23.77 4.16
CA SER A 64 -13.92 24.47 2.98
C SER A 64 -12.39 24.60 3.04
N LEU A 65 -11.74 24.60 1.88
CA LEU A 65 -10.29 24.74 1.77
C LEU A 65 -9.78 26.08 2.37
N LYS A 66 -10.62 27.12 2.35
CA LYS A 66 -10.35 28.41 2.99
C LYS A 66 -10.32 28.28 4.52
N THR A 67 -11.31 27.59 5.09
CA THR A 67 -11.38 27.30 6.53
C THR A 67 -10.20 26.45 6.98
N ALA A 68 -9.88 25.39 6.23
CA ALA A 68 -8.76 24.50 6.51
C ALA A 68 -7.41 25.25 6.55
N LYS A 69 -7.16 26.14 5.58
CA LYS A 69 -5.94 26.97 5.54
C LYS A 69 -5.84 27.91 6.76
N SER A 70 -6.95 28.51 7.18
CA SER A 70 -6.96 29.39 8.35
C SER A 70 -6.64 28.63 9.63
N GLU A 71 -7.33 27.52 9.88
CA GLU A 71 -7.12 26.65 11.04
C GLU A 71 -5.68 26.13 11.12
N TRP A 72 -5.12 25.69 9.98
CA TRP A 72 -3.72 25.29 9.90
C TRP A 72 -2.77 26.44 10.24
N GLY A 73 -3.02 27.65 9.72
CA GLY A 73 -2.24 28.84 10.04
C GLY A 73 -2.22 29.15 11.55
N HIS A 74 -3.37 29.07 12.21
CA HIS A 74 -3.48 29.24 13.67
C HIS A 74 -2.75 28.14 14.42
N ARG A 75 -2.93 26.88 14.03
CA ARG A 75 -2.28 25.73 14.67
C ARG A 75 -0.76 25.78 14.52
N ARG A 76 -0.25 26.10 13.33
CA ARG A 76 1.18 26.27 13.06
C ARG A 76 1.80 27.37 13.92
N LYS A 77 1.13 28.52 14.07
CA LYS A 77 1.60 29.61 14.95
C LYS A 77 1.73 29.16 16.40
N ARG A 78 0.73 28.43 16.93
CA ARG A 78 0.78 27.88 18.30
C ARG A 78 1.92 26.89 18.49
N LEU A 79 2.12 25.98 17.53
CA LEU A 79 3.21 25.01 17.60
C LEU A 79 4.59 25.68 17.58
N LEU A 80 4.76 26.70 16.73
CA LEU A 80 6.02 27.44 16.66
C LEU A 80 6.27 28.32 17.90
N HIS A 81 5.22 28.85 18.54
CA HIS A 81 5.37 29.60 19.80
C HIS A 81 5.51 28.69 21.04
N GLY A 82 4.99 27.46 20.99
CA GLY A 82 5.08 26.49 22.10
C GLY A 82 6.41 25.77 22.22
N ILE A 83 7.29 25.87 21.21
CA ILE A 83 8.65 25.27 21.20
C ILE A 83 9.69 26.26 21.77
N GLY A 84 9.29 27.48 22.14
CA GLY A 84 10.16 28.55 22.65
C GLY A 84 10.10 28.80 24.17
N LYS A 85 9.70 27.82 24.98
CA LYS A 85 9.81 27.86 26.45
C LYS A 85 10.39 26.58 27.01
#